data_AF-A0A316HD78-F1
#
_entry.id   AF-A0A316HD78-F1
#
_cell.length_a   1.000
_cell.length_b   1.000
_cell.length_c   1.000
_cell.angle_alpha   90.00
_cell.angle_beta   90.00
_cell.angle_gamma   90.00
#
_symmetry.space_group_name_H-M   'P 1'
#
loop_
_entity.id
_entity.type
_entity.pdbx_description
1 polymer ?
#
loop_
_entity_poly.entity_id
_entity_poly.type
_entity_poly.pdbx_seq_one_letter_code
_entity_poly.pdbx_strand_id
1 'polypeptide(L)'
;MEGIRMATGLLAQIRNMFEGDPGVRKVADDPVLSAELLLLFRMILADGAATESEMAVFRRICTEAFGIADGSIDAVVDYLNEFGYETNGSQAIAMFHGLDIERRKQLARHMADIAKADAHLAENEVKLLRRTLDLLGISPVDVVKPAT
;
A
#
# COMPACT_ATOMS: atom_id res chain seq x y z
N MET A 1 9.28 26.95 -27.86
CA MET A 1 9.95 26.25 -26.74
C MET A 1 9.09 26.50 -25.49
N GLU A 2 7.92 25.86 -25.41
CA GLU A 2 6.86 26.21 -24.43
C GLU A 2 6.21 24.99 -23.73
N GLY A 3 6.60 23.76 -24.06
CA GLY A 3 5.96 22.55 -23.51
C GLY A 3 6.47 22.09 -22.14
N ILE A 4 7.66 22.52 -21.70
CA ILE A 4 8.32 21.95 -20.51
C ILE A 4 8.01 22.74 -19.22
N ARG A 5 7.47 23.96 -19.31
CA ARG A 5 7.22 24.83 -18.13
C ARG A 5 5.84 24.63 -17.47
N MET A 6 4.86 24.06 -18.18
CA MET A 6 3.50 23.86 -17.64
C MET A 6 3.42 22.65 -16.70
N ALA A 7 4.15 21.55 -16.99
CA ALA A 7 4.15 20.35 -16.16
C ALA A 7 4.77 20.59 -14.76
N THR A 8 5.77 21.45 -14.67
CA THR A 8 6.37 21.85 -13.38
C THR A 8 5.44 22.67 -12.49
N GLY A 9 4.47 23.38 -13.07
CA GLY A 9 3.53 24.21 -12.30
C GLY A 9 2.43 23.40 -11.60
N LEU A 10 1.93 22.34 -12.26
CA LEU A 10 0.92 21.45 -11.70
C LEU A 10 1.50 20.57 -10.58
N LEU A 11 2.69 19.98 -10.79
CA LEU A 11 3.40 19.21 -9.76
C LEU A 11 3.77 20.07 -8.54
N ALA A 12 4.08 21.36 -8.73
CA ALA A 12 4.36 22.28 -7.62
C ALA A 12 3.10 22.69 -6.84
N GLN A 13 1.94 22.83 -7.48
CA GLN A 13 0.66 23.11 -6.80
C GLN A 13 0.15 21.90 -6.01
N ILE A 14 0.31 20.69 -6.57
CA ILE A 14 0.00 19.43 -5.89
C ILE A 14 0.93 19.27 -4.69
N ARG A 15 2.26 19.42 -4.84
CA ARG A 15 3.20 19.42 -3.70
C ARG A 15 2.84 20.43 -2.60
N ASN A 16 2.35 21.62 -2.94
CA ASN A 16 1.90 22.61 -1.94
C ASN A 16 0.58 22.22 -1.23
N MET A 17 -0.29 21.39 -1.83
CA MET A 17 -1.41 20.77 -1.12
C MET A 17 -0.95 19.59 -0.25
N PHE A 18 0.05 18.84 -0.69
CA PHE A 18 0.57 17.64 -0.04
C PHE A 18 1.50 17.95 1.14
N GLU A 19 2.15 19.11 1.16
CA GLU A 19 2.94 19.62 2.30
C GLU A 19 2.09 19.88 3.57
N GLY A 20 0.74 19.90 3.45
CA GLY A 20 -0.17 20.18 4.56
C GLY A 20 -0.83 18.95 5.20
N ASP A 21 -0.85 17.79 4.53
CA ASP A 21 -1.55 16.62 5.06
C ASP A 21 -0.63 15.78 5.98
N PRO A 22 -0.99 15.62 7.27
CA PRO A 22 -0.14 14.90 8.22
C PRO A 22 0.00 13.40 7.90
N GLY A 23 -0.97 12.80 7.20
CA GLY A 23 -0.92 11.40 6.75
C GLY A 23 0.10 11.21 5.63
N VAL A 24 0.06 12.06 4.60
CA VAL A 24 1.04 12.03 3.50
C VAL A 24 2.45 12.25 4.02
N ARG A 25 2.64 13.24 4.90
CA ARG A 25 3.95 13.52 5.51
C ARG A 25 4.48 12.31 6.28
N LYS A 26 3.63 11.68 7.09
CA LYS A 26 3.99 10.48 7.84
C LYS A 26 4.46 9.36 6.91
N VAL A 27 3.77 9.16 5.79
CA VAL A 27 4.11 8.13 4.81
C VAL A 27 5.42 8.47 4.09
N ALA A 28 5.59 9.72 3.67
CA ALA A 28 6.79 10.19 2.97
C ALA A 28 8.05 10.17 3.85
N ASP A 29 7.92 10.49 5.14
CA ASP A 29 9.03 10.49 6.11
C ASP A 29 9.43 9.07 6.58
N ASP A 30 8.61 8.05 6.31
CA ASP A 30 8.87 6.63 6.64
C ASP A 30 8.86 5.74 5.37
N PRO A 31 10.04 5.45 4.78
CA PRO A 31 10.16 4.61 3.60
C PRO A 31 9.62 3.18 3.78
N VAL A 32 9.65 2.66 5.01
CA VAL A 32 9.11 1.33 5.31
C VAL A 32 7.59 1.36 5.24
N LEU A 33 6.98 2.35 5.88
CA LEU A 33 5.53 2.55 5.82
C LEU A 33 5.05 2.79 4.39
N SER A 34 5.77 3.60 3.62
CA SER A 34 5.53 3.79 2.18
C SER A 34 5.54 2.45 1.43
N ALA A 35 6.52 1.60 1.67
CA ALA A 35 6.61 0.29 1.04
C ALA A 35 5.47 -0.66 1.44
N GLU A 36 5.11 -0.69 2.73
CA GLU A 36 3.98 -1.48 3.24
C GLU A 36 2.66 -1.06 2.59
N LEU A 37 2.36 0.24 2.57
CA LEU A 37 1.14 0.76 1.95
C LEU A 37 1.13 0.57 0.44
N LEU A 38 2.27 0.77 -0.23
CA LEU A 38 2.38 0.52 -1.67
C LEU A 38 2.11 -0.95 -2.01
N LEU A 39 2.56 -1.89 -1.18
CA LEU A 39 2.29 -3.30 -1.36
C LEU A 39 0.81 -3.62 -1.20
N LEU A 40 0.17 -3.09 -0.16
CA LEU A 40 -1.27 -3.23 0.06
C LEU A 40 -2.07 -2.62 -1.10
N PHE A 41 -1.67 -1.46 -1.58
CA PHE A 41 -2.33 -0.80 -2.71
C PHE A 41 -2.13 -1.58 -4.03
N ARG A 42 -0.96 -2.16 -4.26
CA ARG A 42 -0.72 -3.07 -5.40
C ARG A 42 -1.57 -4.33 -5.35
N MET A 43 -1.94 -4.80 -4.15
CA MET A 43 -2.87 -5.92 -3.98
C MET A 43 -4.24 -5.55 -4.57
N ILE A 44 -4.77 -4.38 -4.23
CA ILE A 44 -6.04 -3.85 -4.72
C ILE A 44 -6.03 -3.64 -6.24
N LEU A 45 -4.88 -3.23 -6.81
CA LEU A 45 -4.75 -3.00 -8.25
C LEU A 45 -4.43 -4.27 -9.06
N ALA A 46 -4.24 -5.43 -8.43
CA ALA A 46 -3.80 -6.66 -9.09
C ALA A 46 -4.74 -7.12 -10.21
N ASP A 47 -6.01 -6.74 -10.08
CA ASP A 47 -7.11 -7.15 -10.95
C ASP A 47 -7.53 -6.03 -11.93
N GLY A 48 -6.80 -4.91 -11.88
CA GLY A 48 -6.95 -3.78 -12.80
C GLY A 48 -7.92 -2.70 -12.33
N ALA A 49 -8.71 -2.95 -11.27
CA ALA A 49 -9.56 -1.93 -10.65
C ALA A 49 -9.80 -2.23 -9.17
N ALA A 50 -9.81 -1.18 -8.36
CA ALA A 50 -10.15 -1.26 -6.95
C ALA A 50 -11.67 -1.35 -6.76
N THR A 51 -12.16 -2.35 -6.01
CA THR A 51 -13.56 -2.40 -5.57
C THR A 51 -13.80 -1.52 -4.34
N GLU A 52 -15.06 -1.13 -4.11
CA GLU A 52 -15.44 -0.40 -2.90
C GLU A 52 -15.15 -1.20 -1.62
N SER A 53 -15.34 -2.52 -1.66
CA SER A 53 -15.06 -3.44 -0.55
C SER A 53 -13.58 -3.48 -0.17
N GLU A 54 -12.69 -3.65 -1.16
CA GLU A 54 -11.24 -3.65 -0.93
C GLU A 54 -10.76 -2.30 -0.41
N MET A 55 -11.30 -1.21 -0.98
CA MET A 55 -10.95 0.13 -0.53
C MET A 55 -11.43 0.42 0.89
N ALA A 56 -12.60 -0.07 1.28
CA ALA A 56 -13.09 0.05 2.66
C ALA A 56 -12.16 -0.68 3.64
N VAL A 57 -11.70 -1.89 3.28
CA VAL A 57 -10.74 -2.65 4.11
C VAL A 57 -9.39 -1.93 4.18
N PHE A 58 -8.88 -1.43 3.06
CA PHE A 58 -7.66 -0.62 3.04
C PHE A 58 -7.77 0.63 3.90
N ARG A 59 -8.89 1.36 3.83
CA ARG A 59 -9.11 2.55 4.68
C ARG A 59 -9.10 2.20 6.16
N ARG A 60 -9.75 1.10 6.54
CA ARG A 60 -9.73 0.58 7.91
C ARG A 60 -8.31 0.23 8.36
N ILE A 61 -7.52 -0.42 7.51
CA ILE A 61 -6.11 -0.76 7.83
C ILE A 61 -5.28 0.51 8.01
N CYS A 62 -5.42 1.51 7.13
CA CYS A 62 -4.74 2.80 7.24
C CYS A 62 -5.04 3.50 8.57
N THR A 63 -6.30 3.50 9.02
CA THR A 63 -6.69 4.12 10.28
C THR A 63 -6.25 3.31 11.50
N GLU A 64 -6.55 2.01 11.55
CA GLU A 64 -6.35 1.17 12.73
C GLU A 64 -4.91 0.71 12.92
N ALA A 65 -4.24 0.27 11.84
CA ALA A 65 -2.90 -0.31 11.94
C ALA A 65 -1.80 0.73 11.73
N PHE A 66 -2.02 1.70 10.84
CA PHE A 66 -1.02 2.69 10.48
C PHE A 66 -1.28 4.07 11.07
N GLY A 67 -2.41 4.30 11.74
CA GLY A 67 -2.72 5.58 12.39
C GLY A 67 -2.74 6.75 11.42
N ILE A 68 -3.27 6.54 10.21
CA ILE A 68 -3.50 7.56 9.18
C ILE A 68 -4.96 7.99 9.30
N ALA A 69 -5.22 9.28 9.44
CA ALA A 69 -6.59 9.79 9.56
C ALA A 69 -7.38 9.52 8.29
N ASP A 70 -8.68 9.22 8.41
CA ASP A 70 -9.54 8.88 7.28
C ASP A 70 -9.55 9.98 6.19
N GLY A 71 -9.59 11.25 6.61
CA GLY A 71 -9.52 12.40 5.70
C GLY A 71 -8.19 12.57 4.96
N SER A 72 -7.15 11.84 5.34
CA SER A 72 -5.82 11.85 4.70
C SER A 72 -5.64 10.70 3.70
N ILE A 73 -6.54 9.71 3.67
CA ILE A 73 -6.31 8.48 2.92
C ILE A 73 -6.32 8.71 1.42
N ASP A 74 -7.17 9.61 0.91
CA ASP A 74 -7.21 9.93 -0.52
C ASP A 74 -5.88 10.54 -0.97
N ALA A 75 -5.32 11.47 -0.20
CA ALA A 75 -4.03 12.07 -0.47
C ALA A 75 -2.87 11.04 -0.38
N VAL A 76 -2.96 10.09 0.55
CA VAL A 76 -2.01 8.97 0.65
C VAL A 76 -2.10 8.06 -0.57
N VAL A 77 -3.29 7.74 -1.06
CA VAL A 77 -3.48 6.94 -2.27
C VAL A 77 -2.90 7.65 -3.50
N ASP A 78 -3.14 8.95 -3.64
CA ASP A 78 -2.56 9.74 -4.72
C ASP A 78 -1.03 9.73 -4.66
N TYR A 79 -0.46 9.93 -3.47
CA TYR A 79 0.99 9.83 -3.24
C TYR A 79 1.54 8.44 -3.62
N LEU A 80 0.88 7.35 -3.22
CA LEU A 80 1.33 5.99 -3.52
C LEU A 80 1.24 5.65 -5.01
N ASN A 81 0.25 6.20 -5.73
CA ASN A 81 0.18 6.08 -7.18
C ASN A 81 1.41 6.71 -7.83
N GLU A 82 1.72 7.97 -7.49
CA GLU A 82 2.88 8.69 -8.03
C GLU A 82 4.21 8.00 -7.66
N PHE A 83 4.39 7.67 -6.38
CA PHE A 83 5.58 7.01 -5.86
C PHE A 83 5.77 5.58 -6.42
N GLY A 84 4.66 4.89 -6.67
CA GLY A 84 4.62 3.53 -7.23
C GLY A 84 5.13 3.46 -8.67
N TYR A 85 5.03 4.55 -9.44
CA TYR A 85 5.63 4.68 -10.77
C TYR A 85 7.15 4.88 -10.70
N GLU A 86 7.66 5.46 -9.61
CA GLU A 86 9.09 5.75 -9.44
C GLU A 86 9.87 4.58 -8.80
N THR A 87 9.21 3.75 -7.99
CA THR A 87 9.88 2.71 -7.19
C THR A 87 9.80 1.31 -7.82
N ASN A 88 10.96 0.75 -8.16
CA ASN A 88 11.06 -0.63 -8.67
C ASN A 88 10.78 -1.68 -7.58
N GLY A 89 10.17 -2.81 -7.97
CA GLY A 89 9.80 -3.89 -7.03
C GLY A 89 10.99 -4.47 -6.25
N SER A 90 12.21 -4.39 -6.78
CA SER A 90 13.43 -4.86 -6.11
C SER A 90 13.84 -4.03 -4.88
N GLN A 91 13.56 -2.72 -4.85
CA GLN A 91 13.84 -1.88 -3.68
C GLN A 91 12.88 -2.18 -2.52
N ALA A 92 11.61 -2.43 -2.81
CA ALA A 92 10.62 -2.77 -1.80
C ALA A 92 10.96 -4.11 -1.09
N ILE A 93 11.46 -5.10 -1.83
CA ILE A 93 11.85 -6.41 -1.27
C ILE A 93 12.97 -6.27 -0.23
N ALA A 94 13.98 -5.44 -0.49
CA ALA A 94 15.08 -5.22 0.45
C ALA A 94 14.59 -4.56 1.76
N MET A 95 13.59 -3.67 1.69
CA MET A 95 13.00 -3.03 2.86
C MET A 95 12.23 -4.04 3.73
N PHE A 96 11.50 -4.98 3.11
CA PHE A 96 10.74 -5.97 3.86
C PHE A 96 11.60 -6.99 4.61
N HIS A 97 12.79 -7.32 4.11
CA HIS A 97 13.73 -8.16 4.85
C HIS A 97 14.25 -7.50 6.14
N GLY A 98 14.21 -6.16 6.23
CA GLY A 98 14.55 -5.41 7.43
C GLY A 98 13.48 -5.43 8.52
N LEU A 99 12.27 -5.94 8.22
CA LEU A 99 11.17 -6.00 9.17
C LEU A 99 11.29 -7.21 10.11
N ASP A 100 10.91 -6.99 11.36
CA ASP A 100 10.70 -8.10 12.29
C ASP A 100 9.61 -9.05 11.78
N ILE A 101 9.63 -10.27 12.31
CA ILE A 101 8.76 -11.35 11.82
C ILE A 101 7.27 -11.07 12.10
N GLU A 102 6.95 -10.35 13.17
CA GLU A 102 5.56 -10.07 13.55
C GLU A 102 4.95 -9.00 12.65
N ARG A 103 5.72 -7.94 12.32
CA ARG A 103 5.31 -6.93 11.34
C ARG A 103 5.11 -7.53 9.95
N ARG A 104 5.96 -8.47 9.54
CA ARG A 104 5.76 -9.22 8.28
C ARG A 104 4.50 -10.09 8.28
N LYS A 105 4.19 -10.77 9.39
CA LYS A 105 2.93 -11.51 9.54
C LYS A 105 1.71 -10.58 9.51
N GLN A 106 1.81 -9.42 10.15
CA GLN A 106 0.72 -8.44 10.15
C GLN A 106 0.47 -7.89 8.74
N LEU A 107 1.53 -7.53 8.00
CA LEU A 107 1.44 -7.12 6.60
C LEU A 107 0.77 -8.21 5.73
N ALA A 108 1.18 -9.46 5.91
CA ALA A 108 0.57 -10.59 5.21
C ALA A 108 -0.92 -10.78 5.53
N ARG A 109 -1.34 -10.55 6.78
CA ARG A 109 -2.75 -10.58 7.19
C ARG A 109 -3.55 -9.46 6.55
N HIS A 110 -3.01 -8.23 6.55
CA HIS A 110 -3.64 -7.10 5.87
C HIS A 110 -3.85 -7.35 4.37
N MET A 111 -2.87 -7.96 3.69
CA MET A 111 -3.05 -8.36 2.29
C MET A 111 -4.17 -9.38 2.11
N ALA A 112 -4.26 -10.36 3.00
CA ALA A 112 -5.31 -11.37 2.93
C ALA A 112 -6.69 -10.80 3.29
N ASP A 113 -6.78 -9.81 4.18
CA ASP A 113 -8.02 -9.13 4.51
C ASP A 113 -8.54 -8.32 3.31
N ILE A 114 -7.63 -7.67 2.56
CA ILE A 114 -7.96 -6.95 1.32
C ILE A 114 -8.46 -7.94 0.26
N ALA A 115 -7.71 -8.99 -0.02
CA ALA A 115 -8.10 -9.97 -1.05
C ALA A 115 -9.43 -10.65 -0.72
N LYS A 116 -9.74 -10.88 0.56
CA LYS A 116 -11.03 -11.47 1.00
C LYS A 116 -12.16 -10.45 1.14
N ALA A 117 -11.93 -9.18 0.81
CA ALA A 117 -12.93 -8.13 0.98
C ALA A 117 -14.12 -8.34 0.04
N ASP A 118 -13.87 -8.88 -1.15
CA ASP A 118 -14.92 -9.36 -2.03
C ASP A 118 -15.17 -10.87 -1.85
N ALA A 119 -16.33 -11.34 -2.30
CA ALA A 119 -16.70 -12.75 -2.19
C ALA A 119 -16.01 -13.65 -3.24
N HIS A 120 -15.14 -13.09 -4.08
CA HIS A 120 -14.60 -13.71 -5.28
C HIS A 120 -13.08 -13.52 -5.37
N LEU A 121 -12.37 -14.22 -4.49
CA LEU A 121 -10.90 -14.28 -4.52
C LEU A 121 -10.41 -14.73 -5.90
N ALA A 122 -9.84 -13.81 -6.67
CA ALA A 122 -9.44 -14.06 -8.04
C ALA A 122 -8.08 -14.77 -8.12
N GLU A 123 -7.83 -15.50 -9.21
CA GLU A 123 -6.60 -16.30 -9.32
C GLU A 123 -5.32 -15.46 -9.29
N ASN A 124 -5.37 -14.26 -9.88
CA ASN A 124 -4.32 -13.25 -9.91
C ASN A 124 -4.04 -12.71 -8.51
N GLU A 125 -5.06 -12.43 -7.72
CA GLU A 125 -4.90 -12.04 -6.32
C GLU A 125 -4.21 -13.12 -5.50
N VAL A 126 -4.67 -14.37 -5.63
CA VAL A 126 -4.06 -15.53 -4.96
C VAL A 126 -2.61 -15.69 -5.36
N LYS A 127 -2.29 -15.53 -6.65
CA LYS A 127 -0.92 -15.61 -7.17
C LYS A 127 -0.05 -14.49 -6.61
N LEU A 128 -0.57 -13.26 -6.54
CA LEU A 128 0.16 -12.11 -5.98
C LEU A 128 0.40 -12.28 -4.48
N LEU A 129 -0.65 -12.64 -3.72
CA LEU A 129 -0.55 -12.90 -2.29
C LEU A 129 0.49 -13.99 -2.02
N ARG A 130 0.40 -15.15 -2.70
CA ARG A 130 1.35 -16.24 -2.52
C ARG A 130 2.80 -15.83 -2.79
N ARG A 131 3.05 -15.15 -3.92
CA ARG A 131 4.40 -14.64 -4.24
C ARG A 131 4.90 -13.68 -3.17
N THR A 132 4.02 -12.88 -2.61
CA THR A 132 4.38 -11.90 -1.59
C THR A 132 4.68 -12.58 -0.25
N LEU A 133 3.91 -13.60 0.14
CA LEU A 133 4.23 -14.43 1.31
C LEU A 133 5.61 -15.08 1.19
N ASP A 134 5.95 -15.59 0.00
CA ASP A 134 7.28 -16.15 -0.27
C ASP A 134 8.37 -15.07 -0.10
N LEU A 135 8.14 -13.84 -0.59
CA LEU A 135 9.06 -12.71 -0.43
C LEU A 135 9.21 -12.27 1.04
N LEU A 136 8.13 -12.27 1.81
CA LEU A 136 8.14 -11.93 3.23
C LEU A 136 8.72 -13.07 4.10
N GLY A 137 8.86 -14.27 3.54
CA GLY A 137 9.26 -15.47 4.29
C GLY A 137 8.19 -15.90 5.30
N ILE A 138 6.92 -15.71 4.97
CA ILE A 138 5.76 -16.03 5.82
C ILE A 138 5.06 -17.27 5.27
N SER A 139 4.68 -18.19 6.16
CA SER A 139 3.90 -19.36 5.77
C SER A 139 2.42 -18.98 5.65
N PRO A 140 1.67 -19.49 4.65
CA PRO A 140 0.23 -19.22 4.53
C PRO A 140 -0.55 -19.52 5.82
N VAL A 141 -0.13 -20.49 6.63
CA VAL A 141 -0.77 -20.84 7.91
C VAL A 141 -0.72 -19.71 8.94
N ASP A 142 0.26 -18.81 8.87
CA ASP A 142 0.41 -17.67 9.79
C ASP A 142 -0.59 -16.54 9.48
N VAL A 143 -1.18 -16.59 8.29
CA VAL A 143 -2.15 -15.63 7.76
C VAL A 143 -3.58 -16.07 8.05
N VAL A 144 -3.85 -17.38 8.05
CA VAL A 144 -5.20 -17.93 8.30
C VAL A 144 -5.52 -18.16 9.77
N LYS A 145 -4.50 -18.20 10.65
CA LYS A 145 -4.73 -18.36 12.09
C LYS A 145 -5.21 -17.03 12.68
N PRO A 146 -6.39 -16.99 13.34
CA PRO A 146 -6.78 -15.82 14.11
C PRO A 146 -5.74 -15.59 15.21
N ALA A 147 -5.37 -14.32 15.44
CA ALA A 147 -4.60 -13.95 16.63
C ALA A 147 -5.36 -14.46 17.85
N THR A 148 -4.80 -15.47 18.51
CA THR A 148 -5.35 -16.04 19.75
C THR A 148 -4.94 -15.19 20.92
#